data_AF-A0A4Y7TEW1-F1
#
_entry.id   AF-A0A4Y7TEW1-F1
#
_cell.length_a   1.000
_cell.length_b   1.000
_cell.length_c   1.000
_cell.angle_alpha   90.00
_cell.angle_beta   90.00
_cell.angle_gamma   90.00
#
_symmetry.space_group_name_H-M   'P 1'
#
loop_
_entity.id
_entity.type
_entity.pdbx_description
1 polymer ?
#
loop_
_entity_poly.entity_id
_entity_poly.type
_entity_poly.pdbx_seq_one_letter_code
_entity_poly.pdbx_strand_id
1 'polypeptide(L)'
;MHQEPWSKEGFDRIVLATDSRYVFDGVSGVHKWKEEGWKFADGSPVENRDLWEALIDEFRELEKEGTLAQFWLIPREWNEADEYAKEAAVSCSSSDVPRQNG
;
A
#
# COMPACT_ATOMS: atom_id res chain seq x y z
N MET A 1 15.14 13.00 -0.25
CA MET A 1 15.82 11.86 0.40
C MET A 1 16.13 10.86 -0.68
N HIS A 2 17.40 10.54 -0.93
CA HIS A 2 17.77 9.36 -1.71
C HIS A 2 17.78 8.19 -0.73
N GLN A 3 16.75 7.34 -0.79
CA GLN A 3 16.83 6.01 -0.21
C GLN A 3 17.69 5.19 -1.18
N GLU A 4 18.78 4.58 -0.70
CA GLU A 4 19.48 3.61 -1.53
C GLU A 4 18.61 2.36 -1.66
N PRO A 5 18.65 1.66 -2.80
CA PRO A 5 17.87 0.45 -2.99
C PRO A 5 18.25 -0.64 -1.99
N TRP A 6 17.24 -1.30 -1.41
CA TRP A 6 17.39 -2.34 -0.38
C TRP A 6 18.31 -3.50 -0.80
N SER A 7 18.37 -3.79 -2.10
CA SER A 7 19.28 -4.77 -2.69
C SER A 7 20.76 -4.45 -2.42
N LYS A 8 21.15 -3.16 -2.40
CA LYS A 8 22.53 -2.73 -2.10
C LYS A 8 22.88 -2.84 -0.62
N GLU A 9 21.87 -2.87 0.25
CA GLU A 9 22.05 -3.12 1.68
C GLU A 9 22.15 -4.63 2.00
N GLY A 10 21.99 -5.48 0.99
CA GLY A 10 22.12 -6.95 1.10
C GLY A 10 20.80 -7.66 1.40
N PHE A 11 19.65 -6.98 1.28
CA PHE A 11 18.34 -7.60 1.46
C PHE A 11 17.81 -8.18 0.15
N ASP A 12 17.53 -9.49 0.16
CA ASP A 12 16.88 -10.19 -0.94
C ASP A 12 15.34 -10.24 -0.80
N ARG A 13 14.81 -9.78 0.34
CA ARG A 13 13.40 -9.90 0.68
C ARG A 13 12.92 -8.82 1.64
N ILE A 14 11.74 -8.27 1.33
CA ILE A 14 11.01 -7.33 2.18
C ILE A 14 9.67 -7.97 2.57
N VAL A 15 9.28 -7.83 3.83
CA VAL A 15 7.98 -8.29 4.34
C VAL A 15 7.17 -7.08 4.78
N LEU A 16 6.04 -6.86 4.11
CA LEU A 16 5.04 -5.85 4.45
C LEU A 16 4.01 -6.50 5.36
N ALA A 17 4.08 -6.18 6.65
CA ALA A 17 3.07 -6.60 7.61
C ALA A 17 1.83 -5.70 7.50
N THR A 18 0.65 -6.30 7.41
CA THR A 18 -0.63 -5.57 7.37
C THR A 18 -1.69 -6.38 8.10
N ASP A 19 -2.63 -5.71 8.77
CA ASP A 19 -3.85 -6.34 9.28
C ASP A 19 -5.03 -6.19 8.28
N SER A 20 -4.81 -5.49 7.16
CA SER A 20 -5.83 -5.26 6.15
C SER A 20 -6.08 -6.53 5.34
N ARG A 21 -7.22 -7.15 5.60
CA ARG A 21 -7.67 -8.31 4.83
C ARG A 21 -7.88 -7.98 3.36
N TYR A 22 -8.33 -6.76 3.05
CA TYR A 22 -8.50 -6.28 1.68
C TYR A 22 -7.16 -6.28 0.92
N VAL A 23 -6.10 -5.75 1.53
CA VAL A 23 -4.76 -5.75 0.91
C VAL A 23 -4.26 -7.18 0.74
N PHE A 24 -4.36 -8.00 1.78
CA PHE A 24 -3.91 -9.39 1.73
C PHE A 24 -4.60 -10.21 0.62
N ASP A 25 -5.94 -10.17 0.56
CA ASP A 25 -6.69 -10.90 -0.47
C ASP A 25 -6.45 -10.26 -1.85
N GLY A 26 -6.37 -8.93 -1.93
CA GLY A 26 -6.17 -8.19 -3.17
C GLY A 26 -4.82 -8.42 -3.85
N VAL A 27 -3.75 -8.62 -3.08
CA VAL A 27 -2.41 -8.92 -3.63
C VAL A 27 -2.43 -10.16 -4.52
N SER A 28 -3.21 -11.18 -4.15
CA SER A 28 -3.35 -12.39 -4.97
C SER A 28 -4.15 -12.18 -6.26
N GLY A 29 -5.05 -11.19 -6.27
CA GLY A 29 -5.98 -10.91 -7.37
C GLY A 29 -5.56 -9.77 -8.30
N VAL A 30 -4.60 -8.93 -7.89
CA VAL A 30 -4.27 -7.68 -8.58
C VAL A 30 -3.81 -7.88 -10.03
N HIS A 31 -3.12 -8.99 -10.32
CA HIS A 31 -2.73 -9.36 -11.68
C HIS A 31 -3.96 -9.58 -12.58
N LYS A 32 -4.96 -10.31 -12.07
CA LYS A 32 -6.20 -10.57 -12.79
C LYS A 32 -7.01 -9.29 -12.98
N TRP A 33 -7.09 -8.43 -11.96
CA TRP A 33 -7.77 -7.14 -12.08
C TRP A 33 -7.13 -6.26 -13.16
N LYS A 34 -5.80 -6.24 -13.25
CA LYS A 34 -5.10 -5.50 -14.30
C LYS A 34 -5.46 -6.00 -15.70
N GLU A 35 -5.59 -7.31 -15.89
CA GLU A 35 -5.99 -7.94 -17.17
C GLU A 35 -7.47 -7.68 -17.50
N GLU A 36 -8.36 -7.70 -16.50
CA GLU A 36 -9.81 -7.50 -16.66
C GLU A 36 -10.24 -6.02 -16.62
N GLY A 37 -9.28 -5.09 -16.66
CA GLY A 37 -9.54 -3.65 -16.73
C GLY A 37 -10.05 -3.05 -15.42
N TRP A 38 -9.53 -3.53 -14.28
CA TRP A 38 -9.81 -3.09 -12.91
C TRP A 38 -11.27 -3.28 -12.48
N LYS A 39 -11.78 -4.49 -12.72
CA LYS A 39 -13.13 -4.90 -12.33
C LYS A 39 -13.10 -6.20 -11.55
N PHE A 40 -14.01 -6.32 -10.60
CA PHE A 40 -14.32 -7.58 -9.93
C PHE A 40 -15.17 -8.47 -10.84
N ALA A 41 -15.28 -9.76 -10.46
CA ALA A 41 -16.05 -10.75 -11.22
C ALA A 41 -17.55 -10.43 -11.31
N ASP A 42 -18.08 -9.64 -10.37
CA ASP A 42 -19.47 -9.14 -10.37
C ASP A 42 -19.65 -7.89 -11.26
N GLY A 43 -18.57 -7.41 -11.90
CA GLY A 43 -18.55 -6.23 -12.76
C GLY A 43 -18.38 -4.90 -12.03
N SER A 44 -18.31 -4.91 -10.69
CA SER A 44 -18.02 -3.71 -9.91
C SER A 44 -16.57 -3.24 -10.11
N PRO A 45 -16.29 -1.93 -10.06
CA PRO A 45 -14.93 -1.42 -10.20
C PRO A 45 -14.09 -1.75 -8.96
N VAL A 46 -12.82 -2.06 -9.17
CA VAL A 46 -11.86 -2.19 -8.07
C VAL A 46 -11.57 -0.82 -7.47
N GLU A 47 -11.74 -0.69 -6.16
CA GLU A 47 -11.43 0.54 -5.44
C GLU A 47 -9.92 0.81 -5.40
N ASN A 48 -9.53 2.09 -5.33
CA ASN A 48 -8.14 2.54 -5.17
C ASN A 48 -7.18 2.00 -6.24
N ARG A 49 -7.65 1.91 -7.48
CA ARG A 49 -6.87 1.46 -8.65
C ARG A 49 -5.51 2.16 -8.75
N ASP A 50 -5.49 3.47 -8.57
CA ASP A 50 -4.28 4.30 -8.63
C ASP A 50 -3.23 3.88 -7.60
N LEU A 51 -3.66 3.58 -6.36
CA LEU A 51 -2.78 3.07 -5.32
C LEU A 51 -2.26 1.67 -5.63
N TRP A 52 -3.11 0.79 -6.19
CA TRP A 52 -2.69 -0.53 -6.63
C TRP A 52 -1.71 -0.49 -7.80
N GLU A 53 -1.91 0.42 -8.77
CA GLU A 53 -0.97 0.63 -9.88
C GLU A 53 0.40 1.08 -9.35
N ALA A 54 0.43 2.06 -8.45
CA ALA A 54 1.66 2.52 -7.81
C ALA A 54 2.38 1.41 -7.02
N LEU A 55 1.62 0.61 -6.25
CA LEU A 55 2.17 -0.51 -5.49
C LEU A 55 2.80 -1.57 -6.39
N ILE A 56 2.13 -1.94 -7.50
CA ILE A 56 2.66 -2.90 -8.47
C ILE A 56 3.93 -2.38 -9.12
N ASP A 57 3.97 -1.10 -9.47
CA ASP A 57 5.14 -0.50 -10.09
C ASP A 57 6.34 -0.50 -9.14
N GLU A 58 6.14 -0.18 -7.86
CA GLU A 58 7.20 -0.27 -6.84
C GLU A 58 7.72 -1.71 -6.69
N PHE A 59 6.81 -2.69 -6.63
CA PHE A 59 7.17 -4.11 -6.52
C PHE A 59 8.00 -4.58 -7.70
N ARG A 60 7.68 -4.11 -8.91
CA ARG A 60 8.44 -4.42 -10.11
C ARG A 60 9.85 -3.85 -10.07
N GLU A 61 10.04 -2.66 -9.53
CA GLU A 61 11.39 -2.10 -9.36
C GLU A 61 12.21 -2.90 -8.35
N LEU A 62 11.61 -3.26 -7.20
CA LEU A 62 12.26 -4.15 -6.22
C LEU A 62 12.65 -5.50 -6.82
N GLU A 63 11.75 -6.14 -7.58
CA GLU A 63 12.02 -7.42 -8.24
C GLU A 63 13.13 -7.32 -9.29
N LYS A 64 13.19 -6.24 -10.07
CA LYS A 64 14.28 -6.00 -11.04
C LYS A 64 15.63 -5.88 -10.34
N GLU A 65 15.65 -5.33 -9.14
CA GLU A 65 16.84 -5.19 -8.32
C GLU A 65 17.18 -6.47 -7.52
N GLY A 66 16.35 -7.51 -7.62
CA GLY A 66 16.57 -8.80 -6.97
C GLY A 66 16.01 -8.91 -5.55
N THR A 67 15.16 -7.98 -5.13
CA THR A 67 14.51 -7.97 -3.82
C THR A 67 13.03 -8.35 -3.97
N LEU A 68 12.61 -9.41 -3.26
CA LEU A 68 11.22 -9.89 -3.31
C LEU A 68 10.38 -9.24 -2.21
N ALA A 69 9.29 -8.58 -2.58
CA ALA A 69 8.31 -8.08 -1.63
C ALA A 69 7.23 -9.13 -1.34
N GLN A 70 6.91 -9.33 -0.07
CA GLN A 70 5.85 -10.24 0.37
C GLN A 70 4.95 -9.57 1.39
N PHE A 71 3.69 -9.98 1.44
CA PHE A 71 2.75 -9.56 2.46
C PHE A 71 2.61 -10.60 3.56
N TRP A 72 2.54 -10.13 4.80
CA TRP A 72 2.21 -10.94 5.96
C TRP A 72 0.97 -10.36 6.64
N LEU A 73 -0.14 -11.11 6.60
CA LEU A 73 -1.33 -10.77 7.36
C LEU A 73 -1.08 -11.03 8.85
N ILE A 74 -1.06 -9.96 9.64
CA ILE A 74 -0.86 -10.02 11.08
C ILE A 74 -2.18 -9.79 11.83
N PRO A 75 -2.34 -10.34 13.05
CA PRO A 75 -3.42 -9.94 13.95
C PRO A 75 -3.37 -8.44 14.22
N ARG A 76 -4.53 -7.81 14.35
CA ARG A 76 -4.65 -6.35 14.56
C ARG A 76 -3.91 -5.89 15.81
N GLU A 77 -3.85 -6.72 16.83
CA GLU A 77 -3.15 -6.47 18.08
C GLU A 77 -1.64 -6.26 17.90
N TRP A 78 -1.07 -6.71 16.78
CA TRP A 78 0.34 -6.56 16.45
C TRP A 78 0.60 -5.39 15.49
N ASN A 79 -0.45 -4.71 15.04
CA ASN A 79 -0.34 -3.59 14.11
C ASN A 79 -0.14 -2.27 14.85
N GLU A 80 1.06 -2.05 15.38
CA GLU A 80 1.44 -0.77 16.02
C GLU A 80 1.32 0.43 15.06
N ALA A 81 1.33 0.19 13.75
CA ALA A 81 1.15 1.24 12.74
C ALA A 81 -0.28 1.82 12.71
N ASP A 82 -1.30 1.11 13.20
CA ASP A 82 -2.69 1.61 13.25
C ASP A 82 -2.80 2.87 14.12
N GLU A 83 -2.08 2.93 15.25
CA GLU A 83 -2.08 4.10 16.12
C GLU A 83 -1.45 5.32 15.44
N TYR A 84 -0.26 5.14 14.84
CA TYR A 84 0.41 6.23 14.12
C TYR A 84 -0.39 6.73 12.91
N ALA A 85 -1.06 5.84 12.18
CA ALA A 85 -1.92 6.23 11.06
C ALA A 85 -3.11 7.08 11.53
N LYS A 86 -3.72 6.72 12.66
CA LYS A 86 -4.81 7.51 13.28
C LYS A 86 -4.33 8.89 13.72
N GLU A 87 -3.17 8.98 14.38
CA GLU A 87 -2.58 10.26 14.78
C GLU A 87 -2.29 11.18 13.58
N ALA A 88 -1.71 10.62 12.51
CA ALA A 88 -1.45 11.34 11.27
C ALA A 88 -2.74 11.86 10.61
N ALA A 89 -3.82 11.06 10.59
CA ALA A 89 -5.11 11.48 10.07
C ALA A 89 -5.75 12.63 10.89
N VAL A 90 -5.63 12.57 12.23
CA VAL A 90 -6.14 13.62 13.14
C VAL A 90 -5.34 14.92 13.00
N SER A 91 -4.02 14.84 12.83
CA SER A 91 -3.19 16.02 12.63
C SER A 91 -3.42 16.70 11.26
N CYS A 92 -3.72 15.92 10.20
CA CYS A 92 -4.05 16.48 8.89
C CYS A 92 -5.41 17.22 8.84
N SER A 93 -6.37 16.90 9.72
CA SER A 93 -7.67 17.59 9.76
C SER A 93 -7.63 18.93 10.52
N SER A 94 -6.51 19.29 11.15
CA SER A 94 -6.38 20.52 11.97
C SER A 94 -5.83 21.74 11.21
N SER A 95 -5.66 21.66 9.89
CA SER A 95 -5.30 22.80 9.02
C SER A 95 -6.44 23.20 8.08
N ASP A 96 -7.66 23.35 8.60
CA ASP A 96 -8.71 24.13 7.95
C ASP A 96 -8.44 25.63 8.19
N VAL A 97 -8.06 26.34 7.12
CA VAL A 97 -7.81 27.78 7.10
C VAL A 97 -9.09 28.53 7.53
N PRO A 98 -9.05 29.54 8.43
CA PRO A 98 -10.22 30.34 8.74
C PRO A 98 -10.73 31.05 7.49
N ARG A 99 -12.00 30.81 7.11
CA ARG A 99 -12.72 31.63 6.12
C ARG A 99 -12.67 33.09 6.56
N GLN A 100 -11.87 33.90 5.88
CA GLN A 100 -11.94 35.36 5.98
C GLN A 100 -13.16 35.81 5.17
N ASN A 101 -14.22 36.21 5.87
CA ASN A 101 -15.30 37.01 5.31
C ASN A 101 -14.88 38.48 5.42
N GLY A 102 -14.85 39.20 4.28
CA GLY A 102 -14.58 40.64 4.22
C GLY A 102 -14.64 41.15 2.79
#